data_AF-A0A349H058-F1
#
_entry.id   AF-A0A349H058-F1
#
_cell.length_a   1.000
_cell.length_b   1.000
_cell.length_c   1.000
_cell.angle_alpha   90.00
_cell.angle_beta   90.00
_cell.angle_gamma   90.00
#
_symmetry.space_group_name_H-M   'P 1'
#
loop_
_entity.id
_entity.type
_entity.pdbx_description
1 polymer ?
#
loop_
_entity_poly.entity_id
_entity_poly.type
_entity_poly.pdbx_seq_one_letter_code
_entity_poly.pdbx_strand_id
1 'polypeptide(L)'
;MAGHSKWANIQHRKNAQDAKRGKLFTRLIREITVAARMGGGDPGANARLRLAMDNALTANMPRDTIDRAIKRGAGTLEGVEYEEIRYEGYGPGGVAVIVDTMTDNRNRTVAEVRHAFSKCGGNLGTSGSVAFQFTERGVLSYPAGGDEDRIMEVAIDAGADDVVTNPDGSVDVLTDPADFQTVKAAMKAAGLEPETAEVTQRAS
;
A
#
# COMPACT_ATOMS: atom_id res chain seq x y z
N MET A 1 -31.48 34.23 13.83
CA MET A 1 -30.74 34.30 12.56
C MET A 1 -29.27 33.97 12.82
N ALA A 2 -28.81 32.80 12.38
CA ALA A 2 -27.41 32.51 12.08
C ALA A 2 -27.45 31.47 10.96
N GLY A 3 -27.06 31.88 9.76
CA GLY A 3 -27.14 31.04 8.57
C GLY A 3 -26.18 29.87 8.67
N HIS A 4 -26.73 28.66 8.84
CA HIS A 4 -26.02 27.43 8.54
C HIS A 4 -25.69 27.42 7.05
N SER A 5 -24.52 27.93 6.68
CA SER A 5 -24.11 27.89 5.29
C SER A 5 -23.78 26.43 4.96
N LYS A 6 -24.74 25.76 4.32
CA LYS A 6 -24.59 24.47 3.64
C LYS A 6 -23.28 24.43 2.84
N TRP A 7 -22.90 25.59 2.30
CA TRP A 7 -21.62 25.85 1.65
C TRP A 7 -20.40 25.63 2.56
N ALA A 8 -20.33 26.18 3.78
CA ALA A 8 -19.20 25.96 4.68
C ALA A 8 -19.03 24.48 5.04
N ASN A 9 -20.12 23.75 5.29
CA ASN A 9 -20.05 22.32 5.58
C ASN A 9 -19.58 21.50 4.36
N ILE A 10 -20.07 21.83 3.17
CA ILE A 10 -19.58 21.22 1.91
C ILE A 10 -18.10 21.54 1.70
N GLN A 11 -17.68 22.78 1.96
CA GLN A 11 -16.31 23.24 1.82
C GLN A 11 -15.38 22.51 2.80
N HIS A 12 -15.73 22.40 4.08
CA HIS A 12 -14.94 21.67 5.07
C HIS A 12 -14.79 20.18 4.69
N ARG A 13 -15.89 19.54 4.30
CA ARG A 13 -15.87 18.14 3.87
C ARG A 13 -15.01 17.94 2.62
N LYS A 14 -15.16 18.82 1.62
CA LYS A 14 -14.38 18.77 0.39
C LYS A 14 -12.90 19.00 0.66
N ASN A 15 -12.53 19.99 1.47
CA ASN A 15 -11.14 20.25 1.84
C ASN A 15 -10.50 19.06 2.55
N ALA A 16 -11.24 18.37 3.43
CA ALA A 16 -10.74 17.16 4.10
C ALA A 16 -10.53 16.00 3.11
N GLN A 17 -11.44 15.82 2.15
CA GLN A 17 -11.31 14.81 1.08
C GLN A 17 -10.14 15.13 0.14
N ASP A 18 -10.01 16.39 -0.28
CA ASP A 18 -8.92 16.86 -1.13
C ASP A 18 -7.56 16.72 -0.42
N ALA A 19 -7.49 17.02 0.88
CA ALA A 19 -6.29 16.81 1.68
C ALA A 19 -5.90 15.33 1.79
N LYS A 20 -6.89 14.43 1.98
CA LYS A 20 -6.65 12.98 1.97
C LYS A 20 -6.16 12.51 0.60
N ARG A 21 -6.78 12.98 -0.49
CA ARG A 21 -6.38 12.66 -1.87
C ARG A 21 -4.99 13.17 -2.19
N GLY A 22 -4.64 14.40 -1.78
CA GLY A 22 -3.30 14.96 -1.97
C GLY A 22 -2.20 14.15 -1.29
N LYS A 23 -2.46 13.66 -0.06
CA LYS A 23 -1.54 12.74 0.65
C LYS A 23 -1.37 11.41 -0.10
N LEU A 24 -2.49 10.82 -0.57
CA LEU A 24 -2.45 9.59 -1.37
C LEU A 24 -1.65 9.78 -2.67
N PHE A 25 -1.90 10.87 -3.40
CA PHE A 25 -1.20 11.17 -4.66
C PHE A 25 0.30 11.34 -4.44
N THR A 26 0.69 12.00 -3.34
CA THR A 26 2.11 12.18 -3.00
C THR A 26 2.80 10.84 -2.78
N ARG A 27 2.14 9.90 -2.08
CA ARG A 27 2.66 8.54 -1.87
C ARG A 27 2.79 7.76 -3.18
N LEU A 28 1.76 7.79 -4.02
CA LEU A 28 1.76 7.10 -5.31
C LEU A 28 2.81 7.64 -6.28
N ILE A 29 2.99 8.97 -6.36
CA ILE A 29 4.05 9.58 -7.19
C ILE A 29 5.43 9.10 -6.76
N ARG A 30 5.68 9.06 -5.45
CA ARG A 30 6.94 8.58 -4.88
C ARG A 30 7.18 7.11 -5.23
N GLU A 31 6.16 6.26 -5.04
CA GLU A 31 6.23 4.83 -5.39
C GLU A 31 6.56 4.62 -6.88
N ILE A 32 5.87 5.32 -7.79
CA ILE A 32 6.15 5.25 -9.24
C ILE A 32 7.59 5.68 -9.54
N THR A 33 8.06 6.78 -8.92
CA THR A 33 9.42 7.29 -9.15
C THR A 33 10.48 6.30 -8.66
N VAL A 34 10.33 5.67 -7.50
CA VAL A 34 11.29 4.67 -7.00
C VAL A 34 11.21 3.37 -7.78
N ALA A 35 10.02 2.88 -8.10
CA ALA A 35 9.86 1.68 -8.92
C ALA A 35 10.55 1.84 -10.29
N ALA A 36 10.35 2.98 -10.97
CA ALA A 36 10.99 3.29 -12.24
C ALA A 36 12.52 3.44 -12.12
N ARG A 37 13.02 3.92 -10.97
CA ARG A 37 14.46 4.02 -10.71
C ARG A 37 15.11 2.65 -10.52
N MET A 38 14.47 1.75 -9.77
CA MET A 38 15.03 0.44 -9.43
C MET A 38 14.97 -0.56 -10.59
N GLY A 39 13.86 -0.59 -11.33
CA GLY A 39 13.61 -1.59 -12.38
C GLY A 39 13.54 -1.02 -13.80
N GLY A 40 13.84 0.27 -13.98
CA GLY A 40 13.71 0.96 -15.26
C GLY A 40 12.31 1.51 -15.52
N GLY A 41 12.21 2.49 -16.42
CA GLY A 41 10.98 3.22 -16.73
C GLY A 41 9.99 2.51 -17.66
N ASP A 42 10.25 1.26 -18.06
CA ASP A 42 9.38 0.46 -18.90
C ASP A 42 8.45 -0.46 -18.06
N PRO A 43 7.13 -0.21 -18.00
CA PRO A 43 6.19 -1.05 -17.24
C PRO A 43 6.05 -2.49 -17.78
N GLY A 44 6.44 -2.72 -19.04
CA GLY A 44 6.48 -4.07 -19.63
C GLY A 44 7.54 -4.95 -18.96
N ALA A 45 8.72 -4.38 -18.71
CA ALA A 45 9.85 -5.05 -18.07
C ALA A 45 9.89 -4.93 -16.53
N ASN A 46 9.09 -4.03 -15.95
CA ASN A 46 9.12 -3.72 -14.52
C ASN A 46 7.76 -3.97 -13.84
N ALA A 47 7.62 -5.13 -13.18
CA ALA A 47 6.38 -5.53 -12.51
C ALA A 47 5.98 -4.59 -11.35
N ARG A 48 6.95 -4.09 -10.57
CA ARG A 48 6.69 -3.15 -9.47
C ARG A 48 6.14 -1.83 -10.01
N LEU A 49 6.71 -1.33 -11.11
CA LEU A 49 6.22 -0.12 -11.77
C LEU A 49 4.79 -0.29 -12.27
N ARG A 50 4.47 -1.44 -12.88
CA ARG A 50 3.12 -1.75 -13.36
C ARG A 50 2.10 -1.71 -12.22
N LEU A 51 2.39 -2.35 -11.09
CA LEU A 51 1.53 -2.32 -9.92
C LEU A 51 1.34 -0.89 -9.37
N ALA A 52 2.41 -0.11 -9.29
CA ALA A 52 2.35 1.28 -8.85
C ALA A 52 1.47 2.14 -9.78
N MET A 53 1.54 1.91 -11.09
CA MET A 53 0.70 2.58 -12.09
C MET A 53 -0.78 2.19 -11.93
N ASP A 54 -1.08 0.91 -11.78
CA ASP A 54 -2.45 0.43 -11.60
C ASP A 54 -3.09 1.03 -10.34
N ASN A 55 -2.35 1.07 -9.23
CA ASN A 55 -2.80 1.72 -7.99
C ASN A 55 -3.07 3.21 -8.19
N ALA A 56 -2.23 3.90 -8.97
CA ALA A 56 -2.42 5.31 -9.28
C ALA A 56 -3.64 5.56 -10.18
N LEU A 57 -3.89 4.70 -11.16
CA LEU A 57 -5.06 4.76 -12.02
C LEU A 57 -6.36 4.52 -11.23
N THR A 58 -6.38 3.51 -10.34
CA THR A 58 -7.49 3.26 -9.43
C THR A 58 -7.78 4.46 -8.53
N ALA A 59 -6.75 5.21 -8.11
CA ALA A 59 -6.89 6.45 -7.35
C ALA A 59 -7.31 7.67 -8.20
N ASN A 60 -7.63 7.49 -9.49
CA ASN A 60 -7.95 8.54 -10.44
C ASN A 60 -6.81 9.58 -10.60
N MET A 61 -5.56 9.14 -10.57
CA MET A 61 -4.41 9.99 -10.91
C MET A 61 -4.37 10.23 -12.43
N PRO A 62 -4.22 11.49 -12.87
CA PRO A 62 -4.02 11.79 -14.29
C PRO A 62 -2.80 11.08 -14.89
N ARG A 63 -2.93 10.52 -16.10
CA ARG A 63 -1.84 9.80 -16.79
C ARG A 63 -0.58 10.65 -16.98
N ASP A 64 -0.74 11.94 -17.26
CA ASP A 64 0.38 12.88 -17.41
C ASP A 64 1.25 12.99 -16.14
N THR A 65 0.64 12.79 -14.97
CA THR A 65 1.29 12.86 -13.66
C THR A 65 2.06 11.57 -13.39
N ILE A 66 1.48 10.42 -13.78
CA ILE A 66 2.14 9.12 -13.77
C ILE A 66 3.37 9.16 -14.70
N ASP A 67 3.20 9.59 -15.94
CA ASP A 67 4.29 9.66 -16.93
C ASP A 67 5.43 10.57 -16.47
N ARG A 68 5.11 11.71 -15.84
CA ARG A 68 6.13 12.59 -15.23
C ARG A 68 6.87 11.93 -14.07
N ALA A 69 6.18 11.15 -13.24
CA ALA A 69 6.81 10.41 -12.15
C ALA A 69 7.74 9.29 -12.66
N ILE A 70 7.36 8.59 -13.74
CA ILE A 70 8.18 7.58 -14.42
C ILE A 70 9.44 8.24 -14.99
N LYS A 71 9.27 9.33 -15.75
CA LYS A 71 10.39 10.07 -16.35
C LYS A 71 11.40 10.56 -15.31
N ARG A 72 10.92 11.04 -14.16
CA ARG A 72 11.77 11.43 -13.03
C ARG A 72 12.53 10.24 -12.45
N GLY A 73 11.87 9.10 -12.26
CA GLY A 73 12.50 7.87 -11.74
C GLY A 73 13.56 7.32 -12.68
N ALA A 74 13.29 7.34 -13.99
CA ALA A 74 14.21 6.89 -15.04
C ALA A 74 15.38 7.84 -15.33
N GLY A 75 15.51 8.96 -14.60
CA GLY A 75 16.60 9.92 -14.76
C GLY A 75 16.48 10.85 -15.97
N THR A 76 15.32 10.87 -16.64
CA THR A 76 15.08 11.76 -17.80
C THR A 76 14.66 13.18 -17.41
N LEU A 77 14.42 13.42 -16.12
CA LEU A 77 14.14 14.73 -15.53
C LEU A 77 14.98 14.90 -14.27
N GLU A 78 15.48 16.11 -14.00
CA GLU A 78 16.04 16.44 -12.69
C GLU A 78 14.98 16.21 -11.60
N GLY A 79 15.42 15.64 -10.49
CA GLY A 79 14.52 15.24 -9.42
C GLY A 79 15.26 15.02 -8.11
N VAL A 80 14.50 15.09 -7.04
CA VAL A 80 14.96 14.74 -5.70
C VAL A 80 15.18 13.23 -5.64
N GLU A 81 16.30 12.80 -5.06
CA GLU A 81 16.54 11.40 -4.81
C GLU A 81 15.74 10.94 -3.59
N TYR A 82 14.91 9.93 -3.81
CA TYR A 82 14.20 9.24 -2.74
C TYR A 82 14.87 7.89 -2.50
N GLU A 83 15.06 7.56 -1.23
CA GLU A 83 15.49 6.25 -0.74
C GLU A 83 14.38 5.60 0.08
N GLU A 84 14.35 4.26 0.04
CA GLU A 84 13.48 3.45 0.88
C GLU A 84 14.18 3.14 2.20
N ILE A 85 13.49 3.40 3.31
CA ILE A 85 14.02 3.13 4.65
C ILE A 85 12.91 2.51 5.48
N ARG A 86 13.20 1.31 6.00
CA ARG A 86 12.39 0.63 6.99
C ARG A 86 12.81 1.04 8.40
N TYR A 87 11.84 1.48 9.18
CA TYR A 87 11.97 1.70 10.62
C TYR A 87 11.18 0.64 11.37
N GLU A 88 11.71 0.22 12.50
CA GLU A 88 11.17 -0.86 13.32
C GLU A 88 11.06 -0.41 14.75
N GLY A 89 10.01 -0.81 15.46
CA GLY A 89 9.82 -0.42 16.84
C GLY A 89 8.62 -1.08 17.50
N TYR A 90 8.35 -0.63 18.71
CA TYR A 90 7.27 -1.14 19.56
C TYR A 90 6.34 -0.01 19.98
N GLY A 91 5.04 -0.25 19.92
CA GLY A 91 4.00 0.62 20.45
C GLY A 91 3.58 0.26 21.88
N PRO A 92 2.50 0.89 22.38
CA PRO A 92 1.89 0.52 23.66
C PRO A 92 1.58 -0.98 23.75
N GLY A 93 1.84 -1.56 24.92
CA GLY A 93 1.59 -2.99 25.16
C GLY A 93 2.55 -3.93 24.41
N GLY A 94 3.66 -3.42 23.86
CA GLY A 94 4.64 -4.25 23.15
C GLY A 94 4.22 -4.63 21.73
N VAL A 95 3.24 -3.94 21.15
CA VAL A 95 2.80 -4.18 19.76
C VAL A 95 3.96 -3.89 18.81
N ALA A 96 4.33 -4.87 17.99
CA ALA A 96 5.35 -4.73 16.97
C ALA A 96 4.89 -3.82 15.83
N VAL A 97 5.75 -2.91 15.38
CA VAL A 97 5.42 -1.92 14.32
C VAL A 97 6.56 -1.83 13.32
N ILE A 98 6.24 -2.04 12.04
CA ILE A 98 7.09 -1.71 10.90
C ILE A 98 6.58 -0.41 10.27
N VAL A 99 7.49 0.50 9.95
CA VAL A 99 7.21 1.74 9.22
C VAL A 99 8.11 1.82 8.01
N ASP A 100 7.56 1.45 6.85
CA ASP A 100 8.22 1.66 5.56
C ASP A 100 8.05 3.10 5.10
N THR A 101 9.18 3.72 4.76
CA THR A 101 9.22 5.12 4.37
C THR A 101 9.97 5.30 3.07
N MET A 102 9.57 6.35 2.35
CA MET A 102 10.27 6.82 1.17
C MET A 102 10.60 8.30 1.37
N THR A 103 11.89 8.61 1.46
CA THR A 103 12.39 9.91 1.90
C THR A 103 13.59 10.37 1.12
N ASP A 104 13.74 11.69 1.01
CA ASP A 104 14.92 12.38 0.49
C ASP A 104 15.86 12.85 1.61
N ASN A 105 15.48 12.59 2.87
CA ASN A 105 16.24 13.01 4.04
C ASN A 105 15.99 12.04 5.20
N ARG A 106 16.87 11.05 5.32
CA ARG A 106 16.90 10.07 6.41
C ARG A 106 16.83 10.71 7.80
N ASN A 107 17.62 11.76 8.05
CA ASN A 107 17.74 12.38 9.38
C ASN A 107 16.43 13.06 9.81
N ARG A 108 15.74 13.73 8.88
CA ARG A 108 14.42 14.31 9.15
C ARG A 108 13.39 13.21 9.43
N THR A 109 13.36 12.17 8.59
CA THR A 109 12.37 11.10 8.72
C THR A 109 12.55 10.29 10.00
N VAL A 110 13.77 9.90 10.37
CA VAL A 110 14.00 9.17 11.62
C VAL A 110 13.63 10.00 12.84
N ALA A 111 13.84 11.31 12.81
CA ALA A 111 13.46 12.21 13.89
C ALA A 111 11.93 12.28 14.05
N GLU A 112 11.20 12.43 12.94
CA GLU A 112 9.73 12.45 12.93
C GLU A 112 9.13 11.11 13.38
N VAL A 113 9.66 9.99 12.86
CA VAL A 113 9.21 8.63 13.24
C VAL A 113 9.46 8.41 14.73
N ARG A 114 10.67 8.70 15.23
CA ARG A 114 11.00 8.57 16.65
C ARG A 114 10.07 9.42 17.51
N HIS A 115 9.81 10.66 17.11
CA HIS A 115 8.89 11.54 17.82
C HIS A 115 7.47 10.95 17.90
N ALA A 116 6.97 10.37 16.81
CA ALA A 116 5.66 9.73 16.78
C ALA A 116 5.58 8.52 17.74
N PHE A 117 6.57 7.64 17.75
CA PHE A 117 6.65 6.52 18.70
C PHE A 117 6.64 7.03 20.15
N SER A 118 7.53 7.98 20.48
CA SER A 118 7.64 8.50 21.84
C SER A 118 6.36 9.19 22.31
N LYS A 119 5.69 9.94 21.44
CA LYS A 119 4.42 10.62 21.77
C LYS A 119 3.29 9.65 22.06
N CYS A 120 3.32 8.47 21.46
CA CYS A 120 2.32 7.42 21.64
C CYS A 120 2.73 6.35 22.65
N GLY A 121 3.77 6.56 23.47
CA GLY A 121 4.19 5.59 24.50
C GLY A 121 4.90 4.35 23.96
N GLY A 122 5.47 4.45 22.76
CA GLY A 122 6.32 3.44 22.14
C GLY A 122 7.77 3.88 21.98
N ASN A 123 8.58 3.05 21.35
CA ASN A 123 9.98 3.32 21.05
C ASN A 123 10.39 2.80 19.67
N LEU A 124 11.27 3.57 19.01
CA LEU A 124 11.96 3.11 17.82
C LEU A 124 13.08 2.15 18.22
N GLY A 125 13.09 0.95 17.62
CA GLY A 125 14.08 -0.09 17.78
C GLY A 125 15.21 -0.04 16.75
N THR A 126 16.00 -1.11 16.69
CA THR A 126 17.01 -1.35 15.65
C THR A 126 16.42 -2.13 14.48
N SER A 127 17.07 -2.09 13.32
CA SER A 127 16.73 -2.97 12.21
C SER A 127 16.79 -4.45 12.64
N GLY A 128 15.79 -5.22 12.25
CA GLY A 128 15.60 -6.63 12.63
C GLY A 128 14.96 -6.85 14.01
N SER A 129 14.57 -5.80 14.73
CA SER A 129 13.97 -5.95 16.07
C SER A 129 12.55 -6.49 16.07
N VAL A 130 11.80 -6.29 14.98
CA VAL A 130 10.45 -6.84 14.80
C VAL A 130 10.24 -7.50 13.45
N ALA A 131 11.12 -7.28 12.47
CA ALA A 131 10.95 -7.77 11.10
C ALA A 131 10.66 -9.28 11.01
N PHE A 132 11.24 -10.09 11.91
CA PHE A 132 11.01 -11.54 11.94
C PHE A 132 9.58 -11.95 12.33
N GLN A 133 8.78 -11.02 12.87
CA GLN A 133 7.37 -11.24 13.23
C GLN A 133 6.44 -10.94 12.05
N PHE A 134 6.97 -10.50 10.90
CA PHE A 134 6.19 -10.16 9.73
C PHE A 134 6.66 -10.94 8.51
N THR A 135 5.71 -11.35 7.70
CA THR A 135 5.96 -11.92 6.38
C THR A 135 5.27 -11.06 5.33
N GLU A 136 5.99 -10.68 4.28
CA GLU A 136 5.39 -10.01 3.14
C GLU A 136 4.54 -11.00 2.35
N ARG A 137 3.27 -10.67 2.14
CA ARG A 137 2.30 -11.53 1.44
C ARG A 137 1.40 -10.69 0.54
N GLY A 138 0.98 -11.27 -0.58
CA GLY A 138 -0.21 -10.83 -1.28
C GLY A 138 -1.45 -11.22 -0.49
N VAL A 139 -2.42 -10.33 -0.39
CA VAL A 139 -3.69 -10.54 0.32
C VAL A 139 -4.84 -10.08 -0.57
N LEU A 140 -5.77 -10.98 -0.85
CA LEU A 140 -7.06 -10.69 -1.49
C LEU A 140 -8.17 -10.94 -0.47
N SER A 141 -8.86 -9.89 -0.04
CA SER A 141 -9.89 -9.99 1.01
C SER A 141 -11.28 -9.95 0.39
N TYR A 142 -12.14 -10.86 0.84
CA TYR A 142 -13.52 -11.03 0.40
C TYR A 142 -14.48 -10.82 1.57
N PRO A 143 -15.60 -10.11 1.36
CA PRO A 143 -16.56 -9.85 2.43
C PRO A 143 -17.30 -11.11 2.84
N ALA A 144 -17.88 -11.09 4.04
CA ALA A 144 -18.71 -12.16 4.54
C ALA A 144 -19.95 -12.41 3.66
N GLY A 145 -20.37 -13.67 3.58
CA GLY A 145 -21.54 -14.09 2.79
C GLY A 145 -21.24 -14.37 1.30
N GLY A 146 -19.96 -14.37 0.91
CA GLY A 146 -19.51 -14.91 -0.37
C GLY A 146 -19.56 -16.43 -0.44
N ASP A 147 -19.32 -16.98 -1.62
CA ASP A 147 -19.21 -18.42 -1.87
C ASP A 147 -17.80 -18.90 -1.47
N GLU A 148 -17.62 -19.23 -0.19
CA GLU A 148 -16.33 -19.63 0.41
C GLU A 148 -15.70 -20.82 -0.33
N ASP A 149 -16.49 -21.86 -0.61
CA ASP A 149 -16.03 -23.06 -1.29
C ASP A 149 -15.45 -22.72 -2.67
N ARG A 150 -16.14 -21.86 -3.41
CA ARG A 150 -15.69 -21.41 -4.73
C ARG A 150 -14.47 -20.49 -4.66
N ILE A 151 -14.39 -19.61 -3.66
CA ILE A 151 -13.21 -18.77 -3.43
C ILE A 151 -11.99 -19.65 -3.17
N MET A 152 -12.13 -20.64 -2.29
CA MET A 152 -11.07 -21.57 -1.95
C MET A 152 -10.62 -22.40 -3.15
N GLU A 153 -11.55 -22.99 -3.90
CA GLU A 153 -11.25 -23.81 -5.08
C GLU A 153 -10.45 -23.02 -6.13
N VAL A 154 -10.94 -21.84 -6.52
CA VAL A 154 -10.27 -21.01 -7.53
C VAL A 154 -8.92 -20.49 -7.03
N ALA A 155 -8.81 -20.13 -5.74
CA ALA A 155 -7.57 -19.64 -5.16
C ALA A 155 -6.48 -20.72 -5.17
N ILE A 156 -6.80 -21.95 -4.78
CA ILE A 156 -5.87 -23.08 -4.77
C ILE A 156 -5.40 -23.38 -6.19
N ASP A 157 -6.31 -23.46 -7.15
CA ASP A 157 -5.99 -23.71 -8.56
C ASP A 157 -5.11 -22.61 -9.16
N ALA A 158 -5.27 -21.36 -8.69
CA ALA A 158 -4.48 -20.23 -9.12
C ALA A 158 -3.09 -20.14 -8.46
N GLY A 159 -2.80 -20.97 -7.46
CA GLY A 159 -1.53 -21.00 -6.74
C GLY A 159 -1.48 -20.09 -5.50
N ALA A 160 -2.60 -19.89 -4.82
CA ALA A 160 -2.59 -19.26 -3.49
C ALA A 160 -1.84 -20.13 -2.48
N ASP A 161 -1.15 -19.49 -1.54
CA ASP A 161 -0.44 -20.16 -0.45
C ASP A 161 -1.38 -20.66 0.64
N ASP A 162 -2.43 -19.89 0.92
CA ASP A 162 -3.38 -20.17 2.01
C ASP A 162 -4.70 -19.44 1.79
N VAL A 163 -5.77 -19.93 2.43
CA VAL A 163 -7.10 -19.33 2.43
C VAL A 163 -7.62 -19.33 3.87
N VAL A 164 -7.81 -18.13 4.42
CA VAL A 164 -8.19 -17.94 5.83
C VAL A 164 -9.61 -17.40 5.92
N THR A 165 -10.50 -18.18 6.54
CA THR A 165 -11.84 -17.73 6.89
C THR A 165 -11.84 -17.09 8.27
N ASN A 166 -12.19 -15.81 8.33
CA ASN A 166 -12.21 -15.01 9.55
C ASN A 166 -13.48 -15.28 10.38
N PRO A 167 -13.48 -14.96 11.69
CA PRO A 167 -14.65 -15.18 12.56
C PRO A 167 -15.91 -14.39 12.16
N ASP A 168 -15.76 -13.31 11.40
CA ASP A 168 -16.88 -12.53 10.86
C ASP A 168 -17.41 -13.10 9.53
N GLY A 169 -16.81 -14.18 9.03
CA GLY A 169 -17.16 -14.85 7.78
C GLY A 169 -16.48 -14.25 6.53
N SER A 170 -15.63 -13.23 6.68
CA SER A 170 -14.77 -12.76 5.59
C SER A 170 -13.69 -13.79 5.25
N VAL A 171 -13.19 -13.77 4.02
CA VAL A 171 -12.19 -14.72 3.54
C VAL A 171 -10.98 -13.97 3.00
N ASP A 172 -9.79 -14.33 3.47
CA ASP A 172 -8.53 -13.79 2.98
C ASP A 172 -7.76 -14.87 2.21
N VAL A 173 -7.53 -14.63 0.93
CA VAL A 173 -6.64 -15.46 0.10
C VAL A 173 -5.23 -14.89 0.18
N LEU A 174 -4.27 -15.71 0.59
CA LEU A 174 -2.86 -15.34 0.77
C LEU A 174 -2.00 -15.90 -0.34
N THR A 175 -1.04 -15.12 -0.78
CA THR A 175 -0.14 -15.50 -1.87
C THR A 175 1.28 -15.04 -1.57
N ASP A 176 2.25 -15.64 -2.26
CA ASP A 176 3.56 -15.06 -2.39
C ASP A 176 3.41 -13.71 -3.11
N PRO A 177 4.16 -12.65 -2.72
CA PRO A 177 4.13 -11.37 -3.42
C PRO A 177 4.39 -11.48 -4.93
N ALA A 178 5.18 -12.46 -5.37
CA ALA A 178 5.47 -12.70 -6.78
C ALA A 178 4.25 -13.21 -7.56
N ASP A 179 3.42 -14.04 -6.93
CA ASP A 179 2.26 -14.68 -7.55
C ASP A 179 0.97 -13.86 -7.41
N PHE A 180 0.99 -12.81 -6.58
CA PHE A 180 -0.16 -11.95 -6.29
C PHE A 180 -0.93 -11.50 -7.53
N GLN A 181 -0.25 -11.04 -8.58
CA GLN A 181 -0.91 -10.58 -9.81
C GLN A 181 -1.58 -11.72 -10.57
N THR A 182 -0.93 -12.88 -10.63
CA THR A 182 -1.44 -14.07 -11.30
C THR A 182 -2.71 -14.56 -10.61
N VAL A 183 -2.65 -14.72 -9.28
CA VAL A 183 -3.81 -15.15 -8.48
C VAL A 183 -4.94 -14.14 -8.58
N LYS A 184 -4.66 -12.84 -8.41
CA LYS A 184 -5.65 -11.78 -8.55
C LYS A 184 -6.35 -11.83 -9.92
N ALA A 185 -5.60 -12.02 -11.01
CA ALA A 185 -6.17 -12.09 -12.34
C ALA A 185 -7.08 -13.33 -12.52
N ALA A 186 -6.67 -14.48 -12.00
CA ALA A 186 -7.47 -15.71 -12.03
C ALA A 186 -8.79 -15.57 -11.25
N MET A 187 -8.73 -15.01 -10.03
CA MET A 187 -9.92 -14.75 -9.21
C MET A 187 -10.91 -13.85 -9.96
N LYS A 188 -10.42 -12.75 -10.56
CA LYS A 188 -11.27 -11.85 -11.37
C LYS A 188 -11.87 -12.53 -12.59
N ALA A 189 -11.10 -13.37 -13.30
CA ALA A 189 -11.59 -14.11 -14.46
C ALA A 189 -12.72 -15.09 -14.09
N ALA A 190 -12.68 -15.64 -12.88
CA ALA A 190 -13.76 -16.46 -12.32
C ALA A 190 -14.97 -15.63 -11.83
N GLY A 191 -14.93 -14.30 -11.90
CA GLY A 191 -15.98 -13.42 -11.39
C GLY A 191 -15.93 -13.22 -9.87
N LEU A 192 -14.82 -13.58 -9.21
CA LEU A 192 -14.58 -13.41 -7.78
C LEU A 192 -13.73 -12.15 -7.56
N GLU A 193 -14.38 -10.99 -7.61
CA GLU A 193 -13.71 -9.70 -7.40
C GLU A 193 -13.50 -9.47 -5.88
N PRO A 194 -12.25 -9.31 -5.41
CA PRO A 194 -11.98 -9.02 -4.01
C PRO A 194 -12.38 -7.58 -3.64
N GLU A 195 -12.78 -7.36 -2.39
CA GLU A 195 -13.06 -6.01 -1.87
C GLU A 195 -11.76 -5.21 -1.72
N THR A 196 -10.71 -5.87 -1.22
CA THR A 196 -9.36 -5.30 -1.11
C THR A 196 -8.33 -6.27 -1.65
N ALA A 197 -7.29 -5.74 -2.29
CA ALA A 197 -6.22 -6.54 -2.89
C ALA A 197 -4.91 -5.77 -2.81
N GLU A 198 -3.99 -6.23 -1.97
CA GLU A 198 -2.69 -5.58 -1.75
C GLU A 198 -1.56 -6.55 -1.44
N VAL A 199 -0.32 -6.11 -1.63
CA VAL A 199 0.86 -6.76 -1.07
C VAL A 199 1.22 -6.01 0.21
N THR A 200 1.29 -6.71 1.33
CA THR A 200 1.46 -6.09 2.65
C THR A 200 2.28 -6.96 3.60
N GLN A 201 2.74 -6.36 4.69
CA GLN A 201 3.40 -7.06 5.79
C GLN A 201 2.33 -7.66 6.72
N ARG A 202 2.18 -8.99 6.70
CA ARG A 202 1.26 -9.70 7.59
C ARG A 202 2.01 -10.20 8.82
N ALA A 203 1.46 -9.97 10.01
CA ALA A 203 1.99 -10.54 11.23
C ALA A 203 1.92 -12.06 11.18
N SER A 204 3.00 -12.71 11.59
CA SER A 204 3.16 -14.18 11.63
C SER A 204 2.41 -14.80 12.81
#